data_AF-A0A1V5S1K7-F1
#
_entry.id   AF-A0A1V5S1K7-F1
#
_cell.length_a   1.000
_cell.length_b   1.000
_cell.length_c   1.000
_cell.angle_alpha   90.00
_cell.angle_beta   90.00
_cell.angle_gamma   90.00
#
_symmetry.space_group_name_H-M   'P 1'
#
loop_
_entity.id
_entity.type
_entity.pdbx_description
1 polymer ?
#
loop_
_entity_poly.entity_id
_entity_poly.type
_entity_poly.pdbx_seq_one_letter_code
_entity_poly.pdbx_strand_id
1 'polypeptide(L)'
;MKPIQTKWTNVVLTADNCENLLATTTDRGIASCWRLTFKERLQVLFTGKVWLHVVTKQHPPVFLTTSTPFYVGEEKAHEQI
;
A
#
# COMPACT_ATOMS: atom_id res chain seq x y z
N MET A 1 -3.91 -7.50 9.77
CA MET A 1 -4.29 -7.25 8.37
C MET A 1 -3.42 -8.12 7.48
N LYS A 2 -3.86 -8.45 6.27
CA LYS A 2 -3.05 -9.24 5.32
C LYS A 2 -2.94 -8.52 3.98
N PRO A 3 -1.81 -8.63 3.27
CA PRO A 3 -1.73 -8.12 1.91
C PRO A 3 -2.73 -8.89 1.05
N ILE A 4 -3.37 -8.20 0.12
CA ILE A 4 -4.33 -8.82 -0.80
C ILE A 4 -3.90 -8.60 -2.24
N GLN A 5 -4.17 -9.60 -3.07
CA GLN A 5 -4.07 -9.43 -4.51
C GLN A 5 -5.16 -8.47 -4.98
N THR A 6 -4.77 -7.53 -5.81
CA THR A 6 -5.69 -6.60 -6.48
C THR A 6 -5.56 -6.77 -7.99
N LYS A 7 -6.46 -6.16 -8.77
CA LYS A 7 -6.37 -6.20 -10.24
C LYS A 7 -5.09 -5.55 -10.82
N TRP A 8 -4.40 -4.72 -10.02
CA TRP A 8 -3.17 -4.03 -10.44
C TRP A 8 -1.90 -4.74 -9.97
N THR A 9 -2.01 -5.82 -9.18
CA THR A 9 -0.85 -6.53 -8.64
C THR A 9 -0.06 -7.15 -9.80
N ASN A 10 1.20 -6.74 -9.95
CA ASN A 10 2.09 -7.15 -11.04
C ASN A 10 3.42 -7.74 -10.56
N VAL A 11 3.68 -7.70 -9.25
CA VAL A 11 4.91 -8.24 -8.67
C VAL A 11 4.65 -8.88 -7.30
N VAL A 12 5.48 -9.88 -6.99
CA VAL A 12 5.57 -10.48 -5.65
C VAL A 12 6.97 -10.16 -5.12
N LEU A 13 7.04 -9.37 -4.05
CA LEU A 13 8.29 -9.05 -3.38
C LEU A 13 8.61 -10.14 -2.37
N THR A 14 9.85 -10.63 -2.41
CA THR A 14 10.35 -11.69 -1.54
C THR A 14 11.56 -11.18 -0.76
N ALA A 15 11.70 -11.64 0.47
CA ALA A 15 12.86 -11.36 1.31
C ALA A 15 13.07 -12.52 2.28
N ASP A 16 14.32 -12.77 2.65
CA ASP A 16 14.66 -13.84 3.59
C ASP A 16 13.95 -13.63 4.93
N ASN A 17 13.35 -14.69 5.45
CA ASN A 17 12.56 -14.69 6.69
C ASN A 17 11.32 -13.78 6.68
N CYS A 18 10.83 -13.36 5.51
CA CYS A 18 9.59 -12.62 5.35
C CYS A 18 8.56 -13.41 4.55
N GLU A 19 7.28 -13.17 4.82
CA GLU A 19 6.22 -13.65 3.92
C GLU A 19 6.23 -12.86 2.60
N ASN A 20 5.81 -13.51 1.52
CA ASN A 20 5.68 -12.88 0.21
C ASN A 20 4.72 -11.68 0.25
N LEU A 21 5.16 -10.54 -0.28
CA LEU A 21 4.37 -9.32 -0.33
C LEU A 21 3.86 -9.07 -1.75
N LEU A 22 2.53 -9.10 -1.90
CA LEU A 22 1.86 -8.75 -3.15
C LEU A 22 1.88 -7.23 -3.34
N ALA A 23 2.39 -6.77 -4.48
CA ALA A 23 2.52 -5.36 -4.77
C ALA A 23 2.26 -5.02 -6.24
N THR A 24 2.12 -3.72 -6.48
CA THR A 24 2.09 -3.10 -7.79
C THR A 24 3.29 -2.16 -7.88
N THR A 25 4.17 -2.41 -8.83
CA THR A 25 5.28 -1.51 -9.18
C THR A 25 4.89 -0.65 -10.37
N THR A 26 5.13 0.65 -10.25
CA THR A 26 5.01 1.65 -11.32
C THR A 26 6.31 2.46 -11.41
N ASP A 27 6.39 3.35 -12.40
CA ASP A 27 7.42 4.38 -12.51
C ASP A 27 7.54 5.29 -11.28
N ARG A 28 6.43 5.49 -10.56
CA ARG A 28 6.32 6.35 -9.37
C ARG A 28 6.60 5.64 -8.04
N GLY A 29 6.77 4.31 -8.04
CA GLY A 29 7.11 3.56 -6.85
C GLY A 29 6.38 2.23 -6.72
N ILE A 30 6.25 1.77 -5.48
CA ILE A 30 5.71 0.45 -5.15
C ILE A 30 4.59 0.63 -4.15
N ALA A 31 3.43 0.03 -4.44
CA ALA A 31 2.27 0.07 -3.57
C ALA A 31 1.75 -1.35 -3.28
N SER A 32 1.45 -1.61 -2.00
CA SER A 32 0.82 -2.84 -1.52
C SER A 32 -0.53 -2.51 -0.92
N CYS A 33 -1.55 -3.32 -1.22
CA CYS A 33 -2.89 -3.15 -0.65
C CYS A 33 -3.12 -4.16 0.46
N TRP A 34 -3.67 -3.68 1.58
CA TRP A 34 -3.89 -4.51 2.77
C TRP A 34 -5.35 -4.49 3.18
N ARG A 35 -5.89 -5.68 3.45
CA ARG A 35 -7.25 -5.80 3.96
C ARG A 35 -7.24 -5.97 5.47
N LEU A 36 -7.89 -5.03 6.15
CA LEU A 36 -8.20 -5.13 7.57
C LEU A 36 -9.14 -6.32 7.83
N THR A 37 -8.85 -7.08 8.88
CA THR A 37 -9.80 -8.07 9.42
C THR A 37 -11.01 -7.36 10.04
N PHE A 38 -12.09 -8.09 10.33
CA PHE A 38 -13.28 -7.49 10.95
C PHE A 38 -12.97 -6.81 12.30
N LYS A 39 -12.14 -7.46 13.14
CA LYS A 39 -11.71 -6.91 14.43
C LYS A 39 -10.92 -5.60 14.24
N GLU A 40 -9.99 -5.58 13.30
CA GLU A 40 -9.18 -4.38 13.01
C GLU A 40 -10.02 -3.25 12.41
N ARG A 41 -11.02 -3.56 11.56
CA ARG A 41 -11.97 -2.56 11.06
C ARG A 41 -12.70 -1.86 12.21
N LEU A 42 -13.17 -2.62 13.20
CA LEU A 42 -13.81 -2.05 14.38
C LEU A 42 -12.83 -1.19 15.20
N GLN A 43 -11.61 -1.67 15.42
CA GLN A 43 -10.58 -0.89 16.13
C GLN A 43 -10.27 0.43 15.42
N VAL A 44 -10.10 0.41 14.09
CA VAL A 44 -9.88 1.62 13.29
C VAL A 44 -11.09 2.53 13.31
N LEU A 45 -12.31 1.99 13.25
CA LEU A 45 -13.55 2.77 13.33
C LEU A 45 -13.63 3.59 14.63
N PHE A 46 -13.28 3.00 15.77
CA PHE A 46 -13.36 3.68 17.07
C PHE A 46 -12.13 4.55 17.40
N THR A 47 -10.96 4.22 16.87
CA THR A 47 -9.71 4.93 17.20
C THR A 47 -9.26 5.92 16.12
N GLY A 48 -9.68 5.73 14.88
CA GLY A 48 -9.20 6.46 13.70
C GLY A 48 -7.72 6.24 13.40
N LYS A 49 -7.06 5.25 14.01
CA LYS A 49 -5.59 5.11 13.98
C LYS A 49 -5.15 3.88 13.18
N VAL A 50 -4.16 4.09 12.31
CA VAL A 50 -3.40 3.04 11.64
C VAL A 50 -1.92 3.33 11.89
N TRP A 51 -1.17 2.30 12.31
CA TRP A 51 0.26 2.41 12.55
C TRP A 51 1.02 1.68 11.44
N LEU A 52 1.97 2.36 10.82
CA LEU A 52 2.95 1.76 9.93
C LEU A 52 4.29 1.71 10.66
N HIS A 53 4.85 0.52 10.82
CA HIS A 53 6.17 0.32 11.38
C HIS A 53 7.10 -0.21 10.28
N VAL A 54 8.14 0.56 9.95
CA VAL A 54 9.16 0.19 8.97
C VAL A 54 10.41 -0.22 9.74
N VAL A 55 10.90 -1.43 9.51
CA VAL A 55 12.05 -2.01 10.24
C VAL A 55 13.37 -1.49 9.66
N THR A 56 13.53 -0.17 9.60
CA THR A 56 14.77 0.52 9.20
C THR A 56 14.83 1.89 9.89
N LYS A 57 16.03 2.47 10.00
CA LYS A 57 16.20 3.86 10.49
C LYS A 57 16.06 4.92 9.38
N GLN A 58 16.11 4.50 8.12
CA GLN A 58 16.02 5.36 6.93
C GLN A 58 15.03 4.72 5.96
N HIS A 59 13.93 5.42 5.70
CA HIS A 59 12.87 4.94 4.82
C HIS A 59 12.62 5.94 3.68
N PRO A 60 12.25 5.46 2.47
CA PRO A 60 11.78 6.35 1.41
C PRO A 60 10.49 7.07 1.85
N PRO A 61 10.05 8.12 1.14
CA PRO A 61 8.73 8.72 1.37
C PRO A 61 7.63 7.66 1.27
N VAL A 62 6.76 7.60 2.27
CA VAL A 62 5.61 6.69 2.30
C VAL A 62 4.33 7.51 2.47
N PHE A 63 3.28 7.12 1.76
CA PHE A 63 1.93 7.63 1.96
C PHE A 63 0.97 6.47 2.26
N LEU A 64 -0.06 6.75 3.06
CA LEU A 64 -1.13 5.82 3.39
C LEU A 64 -2.44 6.37 2.83
N THR A 65 -3.21 5.53 2.17
CA THR A 65 -4.52 5.91 1.61
C THR A 65 -5.54 4.80 1.82
N THR A 66 -6.81 5.19 1.92
CA THR A 66 -7.96 4.28 1.99
C THR A 66 -8.61 4.05 0.61
N SER A 67 -8.31 4.91 -0.36
CA SER A 67 -8.73 4.76 -1.76
C SER A 67 -7.65 4.08 -2.60
N THR A 68 -8.04 3.56 -3.76
CA THR A 68 -7.07 2.96 -4.70
C THR A 68 -6.10 4.04 -5.20
N PRO A 69 -4.79 3.88 -5.03
CA PRO A 69 -3.81 4.88 -5.48
C PRO A 69 -3.59 4.85 -7.01
N PHE A 70 -4.19 3.89 -7.71
CA PHE A 70 -4.06 3.72 -9.15
C PHE A 70 -5.29 4.28 -9.86
N TYR A 71 -5.08 5.23 -10.77
CA TYR A 71 -6.12 5.68 -11.69
C TYR A 71 -6.29 4.67 -12.82
N VAL A 72 -7.53 4.44 -13.22
CA VAL A 72 -7.87 3.74 -14.46
C VAL A 72 -8.46 4.82 -15.38
N GLY A 73 -7.60 5.53 -16.11
CA GLY A 73 -7.97 6.65 -16.96
C GLY A 73 -6.70 7.37 -17.43
N GLU A 74 -6.65 7.65 -18.73
CA GLU A 74 -5.48 8.05 -19.51
C GLU A 74 -4.62 9.17 -18.90
N GLU A 75 -3.31 9.09 -19.19
CA GLU A 75 -2.33 10.15 -19.04
C GLU A 75 -2.94 11.53 -19.34
N LYS A 76 -3.02 12.39 -18.32
CA LYS A 76 -2.79 13.82 -18.53
C LYS A 76 -1.81 14.31 -17.47
N ALA A 77 -0.56 14.42 -17.91
CA ALA A 77 0.42 15.30 -17.30
C ALA A 77 -0.18 16.72 -17.23
N HIS A 78 -0.36 17.24 -16.03
CA HIS A 78 -0.55 18.66 -15.80
C HIS A 78 0.41 19.08 -14.69
N GLU A 79 1.62 19.40 -15.15
CA GLU A 79 2.35 20.64 -14.86
C GLU A 79 1.94 21.34 -13.56
N GLN A 80 2.80 21.23 -12.54
CA GLN A 80 2.73 22.04 -11.33
C GLN A 80 3.66 23.26 -11.47
N ILE A 81 3.08 24.39 -11.10
CA ILE A 81 3.59 25.77 -10.99
C ILE A 81 4.86 25.84 -10.13
#